data_AF-Q9X9G0-F1
#
_entry.id   AF-Q9X9G0-F1
#
_cell.length_a   1.000
_cell.length_b   1.000
_cell.length_c   1.000
_cell.angle_alpha   90.00
_cell.angle_beta   90.00
_cell.angle_gamma   90.00
#
_symmetry.space_group_name_H-M   'P 1'
#
loop_
_entity.id
_entity.type
_entity.pdbx_description
1 polymer ?
#
loop_
_entity_poly.entity_id
_entity_poly.type
_entity_poly.pdbx_seq_one_letter_code
_entity_poly.pdbx_strand_id
1 'polypeptide(L)' 'MTKLTLQEQMLKAGLVTSKKMAKVQRTAKKSRAQTREAREAVEENKKAQLERDKQLSEQPKTRRLYLKSIKLRLNSSLK' A
#
# COMPACT_ATOMS: atom_id res chain seq x y z
N MET A 1 8.46 36.83 -2.32
CA MET A 1 7.59 36.83 -3.52
C MET A 1 7.27 35.39 -3.90
N THR A 2 5.99 35.01 -3.91
CA THR A 2 5.58 33.71 -4.44
C THR A 2 5.84 33.72 -5.95
N LYS A 3 6.76 32.87 -6.42
CA LYS A 3 7.00 32.69 -7.86
C LYS A 3 5.73 32.12 -8.46
N LEU A 4 5.09 32.88 -9.35
CA LEU A 4 3.97 32.40 -10.17
C LEU A 4 4.40 31.10 -10.85
N THR A 5 3.51 30.10 -10.85
CA THR A 5 3.72 28.87 -11.62
C THR A 5 3.82 29.21 -13.10
N LEU A 6 4.57 28.42 -13.88
CA LEU A 6 4.70 28.64 -15.33
C LEU A 6 3.33 28.80 -16.02
N GLN A 7 2.34 28.05 -15.55
CA GLN A 7 0.97 28.10 -16.04
C GLN A 7 0.27 29.44 -15.75
N GLU A 8 0.45 30.01 -14.54
CA GLU A 8 -0.05 31.33 -14.17
C GLU A 8 0.67 32.45 -14.92
N GLN A 9 1.97 32.28 -15.18
CA GLN A 9 2.75 33.22 -16.01
C GLN A 9 2.23 33.23 -17.45
N MET A 10 1.98 32.05 -18.03
CA MET A 10 1.43 31.92 -19.38
C MET A 10 -0.01 32.46 -19.50
N LEU A 11 -0.84 32.30 -18.47
CA LEU A 11 -2.17 32.89 -18.41
C LEU A 11 -2.09 34.42 -18.35
N LYS A 12 -1.21 34.95 -17.50
CA LYS A 12 -0.99 36.41 -17.38
C LYS A 12 -0.43 37.02 -18.67
N ALA A 13 0.39 36.28 -19.40
CA ALA A 13 0.93 36.67 -20.70
C ALA A 13 -0.06 36.47 -21.88
N GLY A 14 -1.29 36.00 -21.62
CA GLY A 14 -2.29 35.77 -22.68
C GLY A 14 -1.99 34.57 -23.59
N LEU A 15 -0.96 33.78 -23.29
CA LEU A 15 -0.55 32.61 -24.08
C LEU A 15 -1.46 31.38 -23.86
N VAL A 16 -2.23 31.38 -22.76
CA VAL A 16 -3.16 30.30 -22.41
C VAL A 16 -4.47 30.91 -21.94
N THR A 17 -5.60 30.33 -22.35
CA THR A 17 -6.92 30.77 -21.89
C THR A 17 -7.30 30.15 -20.56
N SER A 18 -8.13 30.84 -19.77
CA SER A 18 -8.68 30.34 -18.50
C SER A 18 -9.36 28.97 -18.66
N LYS A 19 -10.03 28.74 -19.81
CA LYS A 19 -10.64 27.45 -20.17
C LYS A 19 -9.60 26.32 -20.32
N LYS A 20 -8.44 26.60 -20.93
CA LYS A 20 -7.34 25.63 -21.06
C LYS A 20 -6.71 25.35 -19.68
N MET A 21 -6.51 26.39 -18.86
CA MET A 21 -6.03 26.25 -17.48
C MET A 21 -6.95 25.37 -16.62
N ALA A 22 -8.25 25.59 -16.69
CA ALA A 22 -9.23 24.79 -15.97
C ALA A 22 -9.23 23.32 -16.41
N LYS A 23 -9.00 23.05 -17.70
CA LYS A 23 -8.90 21.68 -18.23
C LYS A 23 -7.66 20.97 -17.68
N VAL A 24 -6.51 21.62 -17.68
CA VAL A 24 -5.24 21.08 -17.15
C VAL A 24 -5.35 20.78 -15.65
N GLN A 25 -5.95 21.67 -14.86
CA GLN A 25 -6.16 21.41 -13.43
C GLN A 25 -7.12 20.24 -13.19
N ARG A 26 -8.19 20.12 -14.00
CA ARG A 26 -9.14 19.00 -13.90
C ARG A 26 -8.47 17.66 -14.24
N THR A 27 -7.66 17.60 -15.30
CA THR A 27 -6.95 16.36 -15.67
C THR A 27 -5.88 16.00 -14.64
N ALA A 28 -5.16 17.00 -14.12
CA ALA A 28 -4.17 16.80 -13.05
C ALA A 28 -4.82 16.27 -11.75
N LYS A 29 -5.99 16.81 -11.35
CA LYS A 29 -6.75 16.34 -10.18
C LYS A 29 -7.22 14.90 -10.35
N LYS A 30 -7.73 14.52 -11.53
CA LYS A 30 -8.16 13.13 -11.83
C LYS A 30 -6.99 12.13 -11.77
N SER A 31 -5.87 12.45 -12.41
CA SER A 31 -4.68 11.58 -12.38
C SER A 31 -4.14 11.38 -10.96
N ARG A 32 -4.19 12.43 -10.13
CA ARG A 32 -3.78 12.35 -8.72
C ARG A 32 -4.71 11.47 -7.88
N ALA A 33 -6.02 11.54 -8.11
CA ALA A 33 -7.00 10.67 -7.44
C ALA A 33 -6.77 9.20 -7.82
N GLN A 34 -6.64 8.91 -9.12
CA GLN A 34 -6.36 7.56 -9.61
C GLN A 34 -5.04 6.99 -9.04
N THR A 35 -3.99 7.82 -8.94
CA THR A 35 -2.71 7.39 -8.35
C THR A 35 -2.83 7.09 -6.85
N ARG A 36 -3.73 7.79 -6.13
CA ARG A 36 -3.97 7.53 -4.70
C ARG A 36 -4.76 6.25 -4.50
N GLU A 37 -5.88 6.10 -5.21
CA GLU A 37 -6.73 4.90 -5.16
C GLU A 37 -5.94 3.63 -5.52
N ALA A 38 -5.09 3.70 -6.55
CA ALA A 38 -4.23 2.57 -6.92
C ALA A 38 -3.17 2.25 -5.85
N ARG A 39 -2.64 3.26 -5.15
CA ARG A 39 -1.70 3.05 -4.03
C ARG A 39 -2.38 2.46 -2.81
N GLU A 40 -3.57 2.92 -2.48
CA GLU A 40 -4.38 2.40 -1.36
C GLU A 40 -4.73 0.92 -1.59
N ALA A 41 -5.20 0.56 -2.79
CA ALA A 41 -5.48 -0.83 -3.14
C ALA A 41 -4.24 -1.74 -3.09
N VAL A 42 -3.05 -1.21 -3.44
CA VAL A 42 -1.78 -1.95 -3.33
C VAL A 42 -1.35 -2.11 -1.87
N GLU A 43 -1.52 -1.09 -1.03
CA GLU A 43 -1.21 -1.20 0.40
C GLU A 43 -2.09 -2.20 1.13
N GLU A 44 -3.39 -2.22 0.85
CA GLU A 44 -4.33 -3.19 1.46
C GLU A 44 -3.96 -4.63 1.10
N ASN A 45 -3.68 -4.90 -0.19
CA ASN A 45 -3.22 -6.21 -0.63
C ASN A 45 -1.91 -6.62 0.05
N LYS A 46 -0.97 -5.66 0.22
CA LYS A 46 0.31 -5.93 0.88
C LYS A 46 0.14 -6.26 2.36
N LYS A 47 -0.78 -5.57 3.06
CA LYS A 47 -1.12 -5.88 4.47
C LYS A 47 -1.73 -7.28 4.60
N ALA A 48 -2.69 -7.62 3.75
CA ALA A 48 -3.32 -8.94 3.74
C ALA A 48 -2.32 -10.07 3.47
N GLN A 49 -1.36 -9.86 2.57
CA GLN A 49 -0.31 -10.83 2.29
C GLN A 49 0.62 -11.06 3.49
N LEU A 50 1.05 -9.98 4.16
CA LEU A 50 1.90 -10.09 5.36
C LEU A 50 1.19 -10.82 6.51
N GLU A 51 -0.11 -10.62 6.68
CA GLU A 51 -0.88 -11.32 7.70
C GLU A 51 -1.01 -12.82 7.40
N ARG A 52 -1.27 -13.18 6.14
CA ARG A 52 -1.26 -14.58 5.68
C ARG A 52 0.10 -15.24 5.94
N ASP A 53 1.19 -14.57 5.58
CA ASP A 53 2.54 -15.11 5.73
C ASP A 53 2.91 -15.29 7.22
N LYS A 54 2.49 -14.36 8.09
CA LYS A 54 2.64 -14.51 9.54
C LYS A 54 1.93 -15.76 10.07
N GLN A 55 0.67 -15.95 9.70
CA GLN A 55 -0.10 -17.14 10.13
C GLN A 55 0.54 -18.44 9.63
N LEU A 56 1.02 -18.45 8.38
CA LEU A 56 1.70 -19.61 7.79
C LEU A 56 3.00 -19.94 8.54
N SER A 57 3.71 -18.93 9.05
CA SER A 57 4.98 -19.10 9.77
C SER A 57 4.81 -19.67 11.19
N GLU A 58 3.66 -19.45 11.83
CA GLU A 58 3.38 -19.90 13.19
C GLU A 58 2.84 -21.34 13.25
N GLN A 59 2.17 -21.80 12.19
CA GLN A 59 1.67 -23.17 12.04
C GLN A 59 2.76 -24.27 12.21
N PRO A 60 3.93 -24.21 11.54
CA PRO A 60 4.96 -25.24 11.70
C PRO A 60 5.64 -25.19 13.08
N LYS A 61 5.74 -24.02 13.71
CA LYS A 61 6.33 -23.87 15.05
C LYS A 61 5.45 -24.54 16.11
N THR A 62 4.16 -24.21 16.10
CA THR A 62 3.16 -24.79 17.01
C THR A 62 3.06 -26.30 16.83
N ARG A 63 3.03 -26.78 15.58
CA ARG A 63 3.02 -28.22 15.27
C ARG A 63 4.28 -28.93 15.77
N ARG A 64 5.47 -28.34 15.60
CA ARG A 64 6.73 -28.91 16.08
C ARG A 64 6.76 -29.00 17.61
N LEU A 65 6.29 -27.96 18.31
CA LEU A 65 6.20 -27.97 19.78
C LEU A 65 5.23 -29.04 20.28
N TYR A 66 4.07 -29.17 19.64
CA TYR A 66 3.08 -30.21 19.95
C TYR A 66 3.63 -31.63 19.75
N LEU A 67 4.32 -31.89 18.64
CA LEU A 67 4.95 -33.18 18.40
C LEU A 67 6.05 -33.48 19.43
N LYS A 68 6.82 -32.46 19.83
CA LYS A 68 7.86 -32.61 20.85
C LYS A 68 7.28 -32.98 22.22
N SER A 69 6.15 -32.38 22.61
CA SER A 69 5.51 -32.67 23.90
C SER A 69 4.89 -34.08 23.94
N ILE A 70 4.29 -34.55 22.85
CA ILE A 70 3.80 -35.93 22.73
C ILE A 70 4.97 -36.92 22.85
N LYS A 71 6.06 -36.67 22.13
CA LYS A 71 7.25 -37.54 22.16
C LYS A 71 7.85 -37.63 23.56
N LEU A 72 7.93 -36.51 24.27
CA LEU A 72 8.38 -36.48 25.67
C LEU A 72 7.45 -37.31 26.57
N ARG A 73 6.14 -37.12 26.47
CA ARG A 73 5.16 -37.87 27.28
C ARG A 73 5.26 -39.38 27.07
N LEU A 74 5.40 -39.82 25.82
CA LEU A 74 5.60 -41.24 25.49
C LEU A 74 6.90 -41.79 26.09
N ASN A 75 8.01 -41.06 25.94
CA ASN A 75 9.30 -41.47 26.49
C ASN A 75 9.30 -41.54 28.03
N SER A 76 8.55 -40.66 28.69
CA SER A 76 8.36 -40.69 30.14
C SER A 76 7.50 -41.86 30.62
N SER A 77 6.57 -42.34 29.78
CA SER A 77 5.70 -43.49 30.08
C SER A 77 6.35 -44.84 29.78
N LEU A 78 7.46 -44.85 29.05
CA LEU A 78 8.23 -46.04 28.67
C LEU A 78 9.44 -46.30 29.59
N LYS A 79 9.72 -45.39 30.53
CA LYS A 79 10.73 -45.54 31.60
C LYS A 79 10.06 -45.94 32.90
#